data_AF-A0A101IJD8-F1
#
_entry.id   AF-A0A101IJD8-F1
#
_cell.length_a   1.000
_cell.length_b   1.000
_cell.length_c   1.000
_cell.angle_alpha   90.00
_cell.angle_beta   90.00
_cell.angle_gamma   90.00
#
_symmetry.space_group_name_H-M   'P 1'
#
loop_
_entity.id
_entity.type
_entity.pdbx_description
1 polymer ?
#
loop_
_entity_poly.entity_id
_entity_poly.type
_entity_poly.pdbx_seq_one_letter_code
_entity_poly.pdbx_strand_id
1 'polypeptide(L)'
;MVLKNLKMTLKRSIGGVEVTRLYPEKIMDLPDAERGVHVLDIRKCIGCGACARICPNDCIKLVPYARGNPLKNKKQQYPQIDYGRCMFCGLCVDDCPANCLTMSKVFEIAGWERDDIVYGPEDIAVGQYNDQELAELAEEARKAEEEKKRKAAEAAKAKKAKAAKAKAAEEGEKGSGEKTAKKKAE
;
A
#
# COMPACT_ATOMS: atom_id res chain seq x y z
N MET A 1 9.92 -25.25 60.86
CA MET A 1 9.51 -24.75 59.53
C MET A 1 10.00 -23.32 59.24
N VAL A 2 9.88 -22.37 60.18
CA VAL A 2 10.21 -20.95 59.97
C VAL A 2 11.67 -20.68 59.56
N LEU A 3 12.65 -21.28 60.26
CA LEU A 3 14.08 -21.05 59.94
C LEU A 3 14.48 -21.53 58.54
N LYS A 4 13.84 -22.59 58.01
CA LYS A 4 14.15 -23.12 56.67
C LYS A 4 13.73 -22.13 55.58
N ASN A 5 12.58 -21.47 55.76
CA ASN A 5 12.09 -20.45 54.85
C ASN A 5 12.93 -19.18 54.95
N LEU A 6 13.31 -18.76 56.15
CA LEU A 6 14.18 -17.59 56.34
C LEU A 6 15.56 -17.80 55.70
N LYS A 7 16.15 -18.98 55.84
CA LYS A 7 17.43 -19.33 55.19
C LYS A 7 17.33 -19.30 53.66
N MET A 8 16.20 -19.75 53.10
CA MET A 8 15.93 -19.68 51.66
C MET A 8 15.86 -18.22 51.18
N THR A 9 15.14 -17.38 51.91
CA THR A 9 15.00 -15.95 51.61
C THR A 9 16.34 -15.23 51.68
N LEU A 10 17.15 -15.45 52.73
CA LEU A 10 18.49 -14.87 52.83
C LEU A 10 19.40 -15.32 51.69
N LYS A 11 19.38 -16.61 51.32
CA LYS A 11 20.17 -17.12 50.19
C LYS A 11 19.78 -16.47 48.87
N ARG A 12 18.47 -16.25 48.64
CA ARG A 12 17.95 -15.59 47.44
C ARG A 12 18.28 -14.09 47.43
N SER A 13 18.26 -13.43 48.59
CA SER A 13 18.49 -11.99 48.72
C SER A 13 19.97 -11.58 48.60
N ILE A 14 20.90 -12.43 49.05
CA ILE A 14 22.34 -12.08 49.10
C ILE A 14 23.12 -12.67 47.91
N GLY A 15 22.70 -13.82 47.37
CA GLY A 15 23.41 -14.52 46.30
C GLY A 15 22.51 -14.97 45.15
N GLY A 16 21.31 -14.41 45.04
CA GLY A 16 20.44 -14.63 43.89
C GLY A 16 20.96 -13.89 42.66
N VAL A 17 20.73 -14.46 41.48
CA VAL A 17 20.90 -13.72 40.23
C VAL A 17 19.82 -12.65 40.17
N GLU A 18 20.22 -11.39 40.08
CA GLU A 18 19.30 -10.29 39.82
C GLU A 18 18.72 -10.44 38.42
N VAL A 19 17.41 -10.62 38.34
CA VAL A 19 16.67 -10.75 37.07
C VAL A 19 16.16 -9.39 36.56
N THR A 20 16.24 -8.36 37.40
CA THR A 20 15.83 -7.00 37.07
C THR A 20 16.74 -6.45 35.99
N ARG A 21 16.14 -5.92 34.93
CA ARG A 21 16.84 -5.14 33.91
C ARG A 21 16.62 -3.67 34.23
N LEU A 22 17.70 -2.89 34.27
CA LEU A 22 17.63 -1.45 34.50
C LEU A 22 17.17 -0.78 33.20
N TYR A 23 15.85 -0.67 33.00
CA TYR A 23 15.27 0.09 31.91
C TYR A 23 15.21 1.58 32.33
N PRO A 24 15.62 2.54 31.48
CA PRO A 24 15.86 2.43 30.03
C PRO A 24 17.30 2.10 29.60
N GLU A 25 18.27 2.04 30.51
CA GLU A 25 19.70 1.91 30.15
C GLU A 25 20.04 0.56 29.51
N LYS A 26 19.33 -0.50 29.90
CA LYS A 26 19.52 -1.87 29.41
C LYS A 26 18.21 -2.48 28.93
N ILE A 27 17.91 -2.26 27.65
CA ILE A 27 16.75 -2.83 26.95
C ILE A 27 16.95 -4.34 26.74
N MET A 28 15.85 -5.07 26.59
CA MET A 28 15.87 -6.48 26.23
C MET A 28 16.20 -6.68 24.76
N ASP A 29 17.07 -7.66 24.47
CA ASP A 29 17.26 -8.15 23.10
C ASP A 29 15.96 -8.80 22.62
N LEU A 30 15.30 -8.15 21.66
CA LEU A 30 14.05 -8.62 21.07
C LEU A 30 14.33 -9.58 19.91
N PRO A 31 13.50 -10.63 19.74
CA PRO A 31 13.65 -11.56 18.63
C PRO A 31 13.48 -10.86 17.27
N ASP A 32 13.99 -11.47 16.21
CA ASP A 32 13.87 -10.92 14.85
C ASP A 32 12.42 -10.87 14.34
N ALA A 33 11.56 -11.75 14.88
CA ALA A 33 10.14 -11.83 14.55
C ALA A 33 9.25 -10.90 15.41
N GLU A 34 9.85 -9.98 16.18
CA GLU A 34 9.12 -9.01 16.99
C GLU A 34 8.18 -8.15 16.15
N ARG A 35 7.05 -7.74 16.74
CA ARG A 35 5.98 -7.01 16.03
C ARG A 35 5.77 -5.64 16.65
N GLY A 36 6.66 -4.72 16.33
CA GLY A 36 6.59 -3.32 16.72
C GLY A 36 5.95 -2.39 15.69
N VAL A 37 6.43 -1.15 15.64
CA VAL A 37 6.02 -0.12 14.66
C VAL A 37 6.26 -0.64 13.25
N HIS A 38 5.29 -0.41 12.36
CA HIS A 38 5.41 -0.77 10.96
C HIS A 38 6.46 0.10 10.26
N VAL A 39 7.13 -0.48 9.28
CA VAL A 39 8.11 0.17 8.42
C VAL A 39 7.65 0.01 6.97
N LEU A 40 7.60 1.13 6.25
CA LEU A 40 7.09 1.23 4.89
C LEU A 40 8.22 1.57 3.92
N ASP A 41 8.55 0.63 3.03
CA ASP A 41 9.39 0.89 1.87
C ASP A 41 8.57 1.60 0.77
N ILE A 42 8.69 2.93 0.70
CA ILE A 42 7.95 3.76 -0.26
C ILE A 42 8.26 3.36 -1.71
N ARG A 43 9.47 2.87 -1.99
CA ARG A 43 9.93 2.54 -3.35
C ARG A 43 9.28 1.28 -3.91
N LYS A 44 8.80 0.42 -3.02
CA LYS A 44 8.11 -0.84 -3.36
C LYS A 44 6.59 -0.70 -3.35
N CYS A 45 6.03 0.20 -2.55
CA CYS A 45 4.58 0.34 -2.43
C CYS A 45 3.91 0.73 -3.76
N ILE A 46 2.83 0.02 -4.10
CA ILE A 46 2.04 0.20 -5.33
C ILE A 46 0.65 0.82 -5.08
N GLY A 47 0.31 1.14 -3.83
CA GLY A 47 -0.99 1.75 -3.48
C GLY A 47 -2.20 0.83 -3.69
N CYS A 48 -2.04 -0.49 -3.53
CA CYS A 48 -3.09 -1.48 -3.76
C CYS A 48 -4.17 -1.54 -2.67
N GLY A 49 -3.89 -1.06 -1.46
CA GLY A 49 -4.82 -1.08 -0.33
C GLY A 49 -5.14 -2.47 0.23
N ALA A 50 -4.32 -3.48 -0.06
CA ALA A 50 -4.46 -4.81 0.51
C ALA A 50 -4.37 -4.78 2.05
N CYS A 51 -3.36 -4.07 2.59
CA CYS A 51 -3.16 -3.87 4.02
C CYS A 51 -4.39 -3.29 4.75
N ALA A 52 -5.09 -2.34 4.14
CA ALA A 52 -6.31 -1.77 4.70
C ALA A 52 -7.48 -2.76 4.69
N ARG A 53 -7.63 -3.55 3.61
CA ARG A 53 -8.71 -4.53 3.46
C ARG A 53 -8.57 -5.73 4.39
N ILE A 54 -7.35 -6.17 4.68
CA ILE A 54 -7.10 -7.34 5.53
C ILE A 54 -7.09 -7.01 7.03
N CYS A 55 -7.03 -5.73 7.39
CA CYS A 55 -6.96 -5.31 8.78
C CYS A 55 -8.26 -5.67 9.52
N PRO A 56 -8.22 -6.53 10.56
CA PRO A 56 -9.44 -6.94 11.27
C PRO A 56 -10.05 -5.81 12.10
N ASN A 57 -9.29 -4.75 12.40
CA ASN A 57 -9.71 -3.62 13.24
C ASN A 57 -9.89 -2.32 12.45
N ASP A 58 -9.79 -2.36 11.11
CA ASP A 58 -9.87 -1.18 10.24
C ASP A 58 -8.97 -0.01 10.70
N CYS A 59 -7.78 -0.31 11.24
CA CYS A 59 -6.87 0.70 11.77
C CYS A 59 -5.97 1.34 10.70
N ILE A 60 -6.00 0.82 9.46
CA ILE A 60 -5.17 1.29 8.36
C ILE A 60 -6.03 2.07 7.36
N LYS A 61 -5.65 3.31 7.08
CA LYS A 61 -6.26 4.14 6.04
C LYS A 61 -5.25 4.46 4.96
N LEU A 62 -5.70 4.60 3.72
CA LEU A 62 -4.85 5.10 2.64
C LEU A 62 -4.97 6.61 2.52
N VAL A 63 -3.86 7.32 2.77
CA VAL A 63 -3.76 8.79 2.70
C VAL A 63 -2.86 9.21 1.55
N PRO A 64 -3.09 10.38 0.93
CA PRO A 64 -2.22 10.90 -0.11
C PRO A 64 -0.85 11.27 0.45
N TYR A 65 0.23 10.92 -0.25
CA TYR A 65 1.59 11.25 0.15
C TYR A 65 2.47 11.58 -1.07
N ALA A 66 2.96 12.83 -1.11
CA ALA A 66 3.61 13.40 -2.30
C ALA A 66 5.01 12.86 -2.58
N ARG A 67 5.70 12.33 -1.56
CA ARG A 67 7.05 11.75 -1.66
C ARG A 67 7.05 10.31 -2.22
N GLY A 68 5.93 9.87 -2.77
CA GLY A 68 5.77 8.57 -3.39
C GLY A 68 6.16 8.52 -4.87
N ASN A 69 6.33 7.31 -5.42
CA ASN A 69 6.58 7.11 -6.85
C ASN A 69 5.26 7.17 -7.65
N PRO A 70 5.01 8.23 -8.46
CA PRO A 70 3.77 8.39 -9.21
C PRO A 70 3.60 7.38 -10.36
N LEU A 71 4.69 6.79 -10.88
CA LEU A 71 4.64 5.79 -11.94
C LEU A 71 4.10 4.45 -11.42
N LYS A 72 4.55 4.06 -10.22
CA LYS A 72 4.10 2.81 -9.56
C LYS A 72 2.76 2.99 -8.86
N ASN A 73 2.62 4.07 -8.09
CA ASN A 73 1.43 4.41 -7.32
C ASN A 73 0.78 5.66 -7.89
N LYS A 74 -0.05 5.49 -8.92
CA LYS A 74 -0.70 6.60 -9.64
C LYS A 74 -1.58 7.49 -8.76
N LYS A 75 -2.18 6.92 -7.71
CA LYS A 75 -3.03 7.67 -6.77
C LYS A 75 -2.23 8.31 -5.65
N GLN A 76 -0.93 8.03 -5.56
CA GLN A 76 -0.04 8.43 -4.47
C GLN A 76 -0.64 8.14 -3.08
N GLN A 77 -1.30 6.99 -2.95
CA GLN A 77 -1.99 6.59 -1.71
C GLN A 77 -1.16 5.60 -0.91
N TYR A 78 -0.88 5.93 0.35
CA TYR A 78 0.01 5.19 1.25
C TYR A 78 -0.65 4.91 2.60
N PRO A 79 -0.27 3.84 3.30
CA PRO A 79 -0.91 3.47 4.57
C PRO A 79 -0.54 4.45 5.69
N GLN A 80 -1.56 4.94 6.39
CA GLN A 80 -1.51 5.54 7.71
C GLN A 80 -2.10 4.54 8.71
N ILE A 81 -1.50 4.41 9.90
CA ILE A 81 -1.86 3.39 10.87
C ILE A 81 -2.19 4.05 12.21
N ASP A 82 -3.40 3.78 12.73
CA ASP A 82 -3.80 4.14 14.10
C ASP A 82 -3.32 3.05 15.07
N TYR A 83 -2.22 3.32 15.79
CA TYR A 83 -1.68 2.38 16.77
C TYR A 83 -2.53 2.24 18.03
N GLY A 84 -3.44 3.17 18.30
CA GLY A 84 -4.44 3.04 19.35
C GLY A 84 -5.51 1.99 19.04
N ARG A 85 -5.60 1.52 17.79
CA ARG A 85 -6.49 0.43 17.35
C ARG A 85 -5.74 -0.80 16.85
N CYS A 86 -4.48 -0.66 16.47
CA CYS A 86 -3.67 -1.77 16.00
C CYS A 86 -3.48 -2.83 17.09
N MET A 87 -3.67 -4.11 16.74
CA MET A 87 -3.41 -5.24 17.63
C MET A 87 -2.12 -6.01 17.29
N PHE A 88 -1.28 -5.44 16.43
CA PHE A 88 0.04 -5.98 16.04
C PHE A 88 0.00 -7.44 15.54
N CYS A 89 -1.06 -7.80 14.80
CA CYS A 89 -1.26 -9.17 14.31
C CYS A 89 -0.35 -9.55 13.12
N GLY A 90 0.19 -8.57 12.38
CA GLY A 90 1.08 -8.80 11.24
C GLY A 90 0.41 -9.19 9.91
N LEU A 91 -0.92 -9.36 9.88
CA LEU A 91 -1.64 -9.79 8.66
C LEU A 91 -1.45 -8.82 7.48
N CYS A 92 -1.34 -7.53 7.74
CA CYS A 92 -1.10 -6.51 6.71
C CYS A 92 0.29 -6.60 6.06
N VAL A 93 1.27 -7.17 6.78
CA VAL A 93 2.61 -7.44 6.27
C VAL A 93 2.60 -8.70 5.41
N ASP A 94 1.97 -9.76 5.91
CA ASP A 94 1.90 -11.05 5.20
C ASP A 94 1.09 -10.97 3.90
N ASP A 95 0.02 -10.18 3.87
CA ASP A 95 -0.84 -10.01 2.68
C ASP A 95 -0.27 -9.02 1.65
N CYS A 96 0.85 -8.34 1.95
CA CYS A 96 1.38 -7.30 1.09
C CYS A 96 1.98 -7.89 -0.21
N PRO A 97 1.36 -7.69 -1.40
CA PRO A 97 1.85 -8.31 -2.64
C PRO A 97 3.20 -7.75 -3.10
N ALA A 98 3.56 -6.55 -2.63
CA ALA A 98 4.81 -5.88 -2.97
C ALA A 98 5.90 -6.05 -1.89
N ASN A 99 5.59 -6.72 -0.77
CA ASN A 99 6.46 -6.82 0.41
C ASN A 99 7.04 -5.46 0.82
N CYS A 100 6.21 -4.42 0.79
CA CYS A 100 6.62 -3.04 1.09
C CYS A 100 6.40 -2.64 2.55
N LEU A 101 5.63 -3.42 3.31
CA LEU A 101 5.36 -3.16 4.72
C LEU A 101 6.02 -4.26 5.54
N THR A 102 6.74 -3.90 6.60
CA THR A 102 7.36 -4.83 7.55
C THR A 102 7.12 -4.37 8.99
N MET A 103 7.34 -5.24 9.97
CA MET A 103 7.32 -4.86 11.39
C MET A 103 8.75 -4.63 11.89
N SER A 104 8.96 -3.56 12.65
CA SER A 104 10.24 -3.30 13.32
C SER A 104 10.26 -3.83 14.75
N LYS A 105 11.42 -3.68 15.41
CA LYS A 105 11.57 -3.93 16.85
C LYS A 105 11.29 -2.69 17.71
N VAL A 106 10.79 -1.61 17.11
CA VAL A 106 10.45 -0.38 17.86
C VAL A 106 9.09 -0.62 18.52
N PHE A 107 9.06 -0.66 19.85
CA PHE A 107 7.83 -0.89 20.63
C PHE A 107 7.43 0.33 21.48
N GLU A 108 8.30 1.34 21.54
CA GLU A 108 8.10 2.54 22.35
C GLU A 108 7.20 3.54 21.61
N ILE A 109 5.90 3.26 21.64
CA ILE A 109 4.86 4.13 21.09
C ILE A 109 4.10 4.72 22.27
N ALA A 110 4.31 6.00 22.54
CA ALA A 110 3.60 6.73 23.58
C ALA A 110 3.29 8.15 23.09
N GLY A 111 2.08 8.59 23.38
CA GLY A 111 1.58 9.92 23.08
C GLY A 111 0.72 10.42 24.24
N TRP A 112 0.54 11.74 24.32
CA TRP A 112 -0.33 12.36 25.32
C TRP A 112 -1.78 12.35 24.84
N GLU A 113 -1.95 12.55 23.54
CA GLU A 113 -3.24 12.53 22.86
C GLU A 113 -3.37 11.32 21.94
N ARG A 114 -4.59 11.05 21.49
CA ARG A 114 -4.86 9.91 20.61
C ARG A 114 -4.21 10.09 19.23
N ASP A 115 -4.13 11.32 18.76
CA ASP A 115 -3.61 11.62 17.42
C ASP A 115 -2.08 11.47 17.37
N ASP A 116 -1.39 11.55 18.51
CA ASP A 116 0.07 11.36 18.61
C ASP A 116 0.52 9.95 18.22
N ILE A 117 -0.39 8.96 18.28
CA ILE A 117 -0.10 7.56 17.96
C ILE A 117 -0.75 7.13 16.63
N VAL A 118 -1.17 8.09 15.81
CA VAL A 118 -1.61 7.87 14.43
C VAL A 118 -0.47 8.20 13.50
N TYR A 119 0.24 7.19 13.03
CA TYR A 119 1.44 7.41 12.22
C TYR A 119 1.09 7.43 10.74
N GLY A 120 1.46 8.51 10.08
CA GLY A 120 1.36 8.69 8.65
C GLY A 120 2.47 7.98 7.88
N PRO A 121 2.38 7.98 6.53
CA PRO A 121 3.45 7.48 5.67
C PRO A 121 4.80 8.12 5.99
N GLU A 122 4.84 9.41 6.36
CA GLU A 122 6.04 10.14 6.76
C GLU A 122 6.76 9.53 7.97
N ASP A 123 6.03 9.01 8.95
CA ASP A 123 6.58 8.50 10.22
C ASP A 123 7.11 7.07 10.07
N ILE A 124 6.47 6.27 9.22
CA ILE A 124 6.82 4.85 9.01
C ILE A 124 7.71 4.63 7.80
N ALA A 125 7.92 5.66 6.96
CA ALA A 125 8.64 5.53 5.71
C ALA A 125 10.14 5.30 5.86
N VAL A 126 10.63 4.34 5.10
CA VAL A 126 12.06 4.14 4.81
C VAL A 126 12.32 4.21 3.30
N GLY A 127 13.56 4.54 2.93
CA GLY A 127 13.96 4.62 1.51
C GLY A 127 13.33 5.81 0.78
N GLN A 128 13.45 7.01 1.35
CA GLN A 128 12.93 8.24 0.76
C GLN A 128 13.54 8.53 -0.62
N TYR A 129 12.78 9.21 -1.47
CA TYR A 129 13.26 9.74 -2.74
C TYR A 129 13.83 11.13 -2.56
N ASN A 130 14.90 11.42 -3.30
CA ASN A 130 15.52 12.74 -3.34
C ASN A 130 14.60 13.71 -4.10
N ASP A 131 14.76 15.02 -3.92
CA ASP A 131 13.94 16.01 -4.62
C ASP A 131 14.09 15.93 -6.15
N GLN A 132 15.31 15.66 -6.62
CA GLN A 132 15.59 15.45 -8.05
C GLN A 132 14.90 14.20 -8.58
N GLU A 133 15.01 13.07 -7.88
CA GLU A 133 14.37 11.81 -8.26
C GLU A 133 12.85 11.96 -8.33
N LEU A 134 12.25 12.69 -7.39
CA LEU A 134 10.81 12.96 -7.40
C LEU A 134 10.40 13.82 -8.60
N ALA A 135 11.18 14.85 -8.93
CA ALA A 135 10.91 15.72 -10.08
C ALA A 135 10.98 14.94 -11.40
N GLU A 136 12.01 14.10 -11.56
CA GLU A 136 12.17 13.23 -12.73
C GLU A 136 11.00 12.24 -12.85
N LEU A 137 10.65 11.53 -11.76
CA LEU A 137 9.52 10.61 -11.74
C LEU A 137 8.19 11.31 -12.03
N ALA A 138 8.00 12.54 -11.56
CA ALA A 138 6.81 13.33 -11.83
C ALA A 138 6.73 13.75 -13.30
N GLU A 139 7.85 14.17 -13.90
CA GLU A 139 7.92 14.52 -15.31
C GLU A 139 7.65 13.29 -16.20
N GLU A 140 8.27 12.15 -15.87
CA GLU A 140 8.05 10.88 -16.54
C GLU A 140 6.59 10.42 -16.43
N ALA A 141 5.97 10.55 -15.25
CA ALA A 141 4.57 10.24 -15.06
C ALA A 141 3.66 11.13 -15.91
N ARG A 142 3.94 12.44 -15.97
CA ARG A 142 3.19 13.38 -16.83
C ARG A 142 3.31 13.00 -18.31
N LYS A 143 4.52 12.75 -18.79
CA LYS A 143 4.77 12.30 -20.18
C LYS A 143 4.04 11.00 -20.49
N ALA A 144 4.09 10.02 -19.58
CA ALA A 144 3.42 8.74 -19.75
C ALA A 144 1.88 8.87 -19.76
N GLU A 145 1.31 9.79 -18.98
CA GLU A 145 -0.13 10.10 -19.04
C GLU A 145 -0.53 10.78 -20.35
N GLU A 146 0.23 11.77 -20.80
CA GLU A 146 -0.02 12.47 -22.07
C GLU A 146 0.06 11.50 -23.25
N GLU A 147 1.06 10.61 -23.27
CA GLU A 147 1.17 9.58 -24.30
C GLU A 147 -0.01 8.61 -24.26
N LYS A 148 -0.45 8.18 -23.08
CA LYS A 148 -1.66 7.34 -22.93
C LYS A 148 -2.90 8.05 -23.42
N LYS A 149 -3.06 9.34 -23.12
CA LYS A 149 -4.18 10.17 -23.60
C LYS A 149 -4.14 10.31 -25.12
N ARG A 150 -2.97 10.52 -25.72
CA ARG A 150 -2.78 10.56 -27.18
C ARG A 150 -3.15 9.23 -27.83
N LYS A 151 -2.60 8.11 -27.34
CA LYS A 151 -2.92 6.76 -27.83
C LYS A 151 -4.40 6.41 -27.67
N ALA A 152 -5.01 6.78 -26.55
CA ALA A 152 -6.44 6.58 -26.32
C ALA A 152 -7.30 7.41 -27.29
N ALA A 153 -6.93 8.66 -27.57
CA ALA A 153 -7.61 9.52 -28.54
C ALA A 153 -7.46 8.98 -29.98
N GLU A 154 -6.28 8.50 -30.36
CA GLU A 154 -6.03 7.86 -31.65
C GLU A 154 -6.81 6.55 -31.80
N ALA A 155 -6.82 5.69 -30.78
CA ALA A 155 -7.61 4.47 -30.76
C ALA A 155 -9.13 4.74 -30.82
N ALA A 156 -9.60 5.79 -30.14
CA ALA A 156 -11.00 6.23 -30.22
C ALA A 156 -11.36 6.75 -31.62
N LYS A 157 -10.47 7.53 -32.26
CA LYS A 157 -10.64 8.00 -33.65
C LYS A 157 -10.66 6.81 -34.63
N ALA A 158 -9.76 5.85 -34.48
CA ALA A 158 -9.71 4.64 -35.32
C ALA A 158 -10.95 3.75 -35.16
N LYS A 159 -11.47 3.58 -33.93
CA LYS A 159 -12.73 2.88 -33.67
C LYS A 159 -13.92 3.59 -34.31
N LYS A 160 -14.01 4.92 -34.21
CA LYS A 160 -15.05 5.72 -34.87
C LYS A 160 -14.98 5.63 -36.40
N ALA A 161 -13.78 5.67 -36.99
CA ALA A 161 -13.58 5.52 -38.42
C ALA A 161 -13.96 4.11 -38.93
N LYS A 162 -13.67 3.05 -38.16
CA LYS A 162 -14.11 1.68 -38.47
C LYS A 162 -15.63 1.51 -38.33
N ALA A 163 -16.26 2.09 -37.31
CA ALA A 163 -17.71 2.05 -37.15
C ALA A 163 -18.45 2.84 -38.25
N ALA A 164 -17.89 3.97 -38.71
CA ALA A 164 -18.43 4.72 -39.84
C ALA A 164 -18.30 3.95 -41.16
N LYS A 165 -17.17 3.26 -41.39
CA LYS A 165 -16.99 2.37 -42.56
C LYS A 165 -17.90 1.14 -42.54
N ALA A 166 -18.18 0.57 -41.36
CA ALA A 166 -19.13 -0.55 -41.22
C ALA A 166 -20.58 -0.12 -41.51
N LYS A 167 -20.99 1.08 -41.04
CA LYS A 167 -22.31 1.64 -41.39
C LYS A 167 -22.46 1.96 -42.87
N ALA A 168 -21.40 2.44 -43.53
CA ALA A 168 -21.41 2.69 -44.97
C ALA A 168 -21.45 1.41 -45.83
N ALA A 169 -20.98 0.26 -45.31
CA ALA A 169 -21.08 -1.03 -45.99
C ALA A 169 -22.48 -1.65 -45.88
N GLU A 170 -23.17 -1.46 -44.75
CA GLU A 170 -24.55 -1.95 -44.53
C GLU A 170 -25.59 -1.18 -45.37
N GLU A 171 -25.35 0.11 -45.67
CA GLU A 171 -26.18 0.89 -46.59
C GLU A 171 -25.90 0.58 -48.09
N GLY A 172 -24.73 -0.01 -48.40
CA GLY A 172 -24.37 -0.44 -49.76
C GLY A 172 -25.04 -1.74 -50.21
N GLU A 173 -25.39 -2.63 -49.29
CA GLU A 173 -26.05 -3.92 -49.60
C GLU A 173 -27.56 -3.79 -49.84
N LYS A 174 -28.19 -2.67 -49.43
CA LYS A 174 -29.60 -2.35 -49.72
C LYS A 174 -29.79 -1.58 -51.04
N GLY A 175 -28.73 -1.33 -51.81
CA GLY A 175 -28.75 -0.60 -53.07
C GLY A 175 -28.77 -1.44 -54.35
N SER A 176 -28.71 -2.78 -54.28
CA SER A 176 -28.69 -3.67 -55.45
C SER A 176 -29.94 -4.54 -55.57
N GLY A 177 -31.11 -3.96 -55.29
CA GLY A 177 -32.41 -4.64 -55.29
C GLY A 177 -33.46 -3.97 -56.15
N GLU A 178 -33.11 -3.36 -57.30
CA GLU A 178 -34.13 -2.93 -58.25
C GLU A 178 -33.65 -3.05 -59.70
N LYS A 179 -34.49 -3.71 -60.52
CA LYS A 179 -34.44 -3.89 -61.99
C LYS A 179 -33.62 -5.07 -62.51
N THR A 180 -34.23 -6.26 -62.54
CA THR A 180 -34.65 -6.88 -63.82
C THR A 180 -35.58 -8.07 -63.56
N ALA A 181 -36.83 -8.01 -64.01
CA ALA A 181 -37.59 -9.13 -64.63
C ALA A 181 -39.08 -8.75 -64.77
N LYS A 182 -39.40 -7.93 -65.78
CA LYS A 182 -40.74 -7.89 -66.36
C LYS A 182 -40.71 -8.78 -67.61
N LYS A 183 -41.12 -10.05 -67.50
CA LYS A 183 -41.76 -10.81 -68.60
C LYS A 183 -42.24 -12.22 -68.21
N LYS A 184 -43.55 -12.42 -68.42
CA LYS A 184 -44.39 -13.64 -68.58
C LYS A 184 -45.49 -13.70 -67.50
N ALA A 185 -46.72 -13.31 -67.88
CA ALA A 185 -47.79 -14.15 -68.46
C ALA A 185 -48.53 -14.86 -67.30
N GLU A 186 -49.85 -14.78 -67.12
CA GLU A 186 -51.03 -14.58 -67.97
C GLU A 186 -52.02 -13.59 -67.33
#